data_AF-A0A5B1LW00-F1
#
_entry.id   AF-A0A5B1LW00-F1
#
_cell.length_a   1.000
_cell.length_b   1.000
_cell.length_c   1.000
_cell.angle_alpha   90.00
_cell.angle_beta   90.00
_cell.angle_gamma   90.00
#
_symmetry.space_group_name_H-M   'P 1'
#
loop_
_entity.id
_entity.type
_entity.pdbx_description
1 polymer ?
#
loop_
_entity_poly.entity_id
_entity_poly.type
_entity_poly.pdbx_seq_one_letter_code
_entity_poly.pdbx_strand_id
1 'polypeptide(L)' 'MDPSADVPEVLSRWEATGGSWRVVGRSAERVTVALCSCEDQEMDRVEVTDPDFARRSQLGDEPAG' A
#
# COMPACT_ATOMS: atom_id res chain seq x y z
N MET A 1 9.04 -12.92 10.52
CA MET A 1 8.15 -11.80 10.17
C MET A 1 8.39 -11.54 8.71
N ASP A 2 7.61 -12.23 7.90
CA ASP A 2 7.57 -12.05 6.46
C ASP A 2 6.83 -10.74 6.19
N PRO A 3 7.46 -9.72 5.60
CA PRO A 3 6.82 -8.42 5.37
C PRO A 3 5.58 -8.51 4.46
N SER A 4 5.37 -9.65 3.80
CA SER A 4 4.20 -9.92 2.96
C SER A 4 2.92 -10.26 3.73
N ALA A 5 2.98 -10.73 4.97
CA ALA A 5 1.78 -11.20 5.69
C ALA A 5 1.00 -10.07 6.40
N ASP A 6 1.64 -8.93 6.65
CA ASP A 6 1.08 -7.85 7.48
C ASP A 6 0.86 -6.53 6.71
N VAL A 7 0.96 -6.54 5.38
CA VAL A 7 0.70 -5.37 4.55
C VAL A 7 -0.62 -4.66 4.91
N PRO A 8 -1.78 -5.33 5.00
CA PRO A 8 -3.02 -4.64 5.35
C PRO A 8 -3.01 -4.07 6.77
N GLU A 9 -2.27 -4.68 7.71
CA GLU A 9 -2.13 -4.16 9.07
C GLU A 9 -1.23 -2.91 9.09
N VAL A 10 -0.13 -2.93 8.33
CA VAL A 10 0.77 -1.78 8.14
C VAL A 10 0.04 -0.60 7.51
N LEU A 11 -0.74 -0.82 6.44
CA LEU A 11 -1.52 0.22 5.78
C LEU A 11 -2.60 0.79 6.70
N SER A 12 -3.35 -0.09 7.38
CA SER A 12 -4.39 0.34 8.34
C SER A 12 -3.81 1.17 9.48
N ARG A 13 -2.63 0.77 9.99
CA ARG A 13 -1.92 1.53 11.03
C ARG A 13 -1.40 2.87 10.48
N TRP A 14 -0.94 2.91 9.25
CA TRP A 14 -0.46 4.12 8.60
C TRP A 14 -1.61 5.14 8.42
N GLU A 15 -2.76 4.69 7.93
CA GLU A 15 -3.97 5.50 7.83
C GLU A 15 -4.45 5.98 9.22
N ALA A 16 -4.38 5.11 10.23
CA ALA A 16 -4.72 5.48 11.61
C ALA A 16 -3.81 6.57 12.19
N THR A 17 -2.58 6.73 11.67
CA THR A 17 -1.67 7.83 12.02
C THR A 17 -1.90 9.11 11.20
N GLY A 18 -2.84 9.10 10.26
CA GLY A 18 -3.10 10.21 9.33
C GLY A 18 -2.10 10.26 8.16
N GLY A 19 -1.35 9.18 7.94
CA GLY A 19 -0.51 9.02 6.77
C GLY A 19 -1.31 8.49 5.59
N SER A 20 -1.11 9.06 4.42
CA SER A 20 -1.69 8.54 3.18
C SER A 20 -0.78 7.48 2.57
N TRP A 21 -1.32 6.61 1.73
CA TRP A 21 -0.51 5.70 0.94
C TRP A 21 -1.02 5.69 -0.50
N ARG A 22 -0.15 5.33 -1.43
CA ARG A 22 -0.48 5.31 -2.86
C ARG A 22 0.26 4.20 -3.59
N VAL A 23 -0.40 3.59 -4.57
CA VAL A 23 0.24 2.60 -5.43
C VAL A 23 1.18 3.30 -6.40
N VAL A 24 2.50 3.06 -6.27
CA VAL A 24 3.54 3.62 -7.15
C VAL A 24 4.04 2.63 -8.19
N GLY A 25 3.79 1.33 -7.98
CA GLY A 25 4.19 0.28 -8.90
C GLY A 25 3.18 -0.87 -8.88
N ARG A 26 2.92 -1.45 -10.05
CA ARG A 26 2.01 -2.60 -10.19
C ARG A 26 2.57 -3.59 -11.20
N SER A 27 2.64 -4.85 -10.79
CA SER A 27 3.06 -6.02 -11.56
C SER A 27 2.03 -7.12 -11.39
N ALA A 28 2.07 -8.15 -12.24
CA ALA A 28 1.10 -9.25 -12.22
C ALA A 28 1.05 -9.99 -10.86
N GLU A 29 2.16 -10.01 -10.13
CA GLU A 29 2.32 -10.76 -8.87
C GLU A 29 2.71 -9.86 -7.69
N ARG A 30 2.98 -8.57 -7.94
CA ARG A 30 3.53 -7.64 -6.94
C ARG A 30 2.96 -6.25 -7.10
N VAL A 31 2.60 -5.62 -5.99
CA VAL A 31 2.20 -4.21 -5.94
C VAL A 31 3.17 -3.47 -5.05
N THR A 32 3.58 -2.28 -5.47
CA THR A 32 4.46 -1.41 -4.72
C THR A 32 3.66 -0.22 -4.24
N VAL A 33 3.56 -0.09 -2.92
CA VAL A 33 2.83 1.00 -2.26
C VAL A 33 3.84 1.93 -1.62
N ALA A 34 3.75 3.22 -1.92
CA ALA A 34 4.48 4.25 -1.21
C ALA A 34 3.64 4.70 -0.01
N LEU A 35 4.27 4.72 1.17
CA LEU A 35 3.72 5.29 2.38
C LEU A 35 4.10 6.76 2.40
N CYS A 36 3.12 7.64 2.23
CA CYS A 36 3.29 9.08 2.29
C CYS A 36 3.01 9.57 3.72
N SER A 37 3.82 10.51 4.20
CA SER A 37 3.49 11.23 5.44
C SER A 37 2.20 12.06 5.26
N CYS A 38 1.74 12.65 6.35
CA CYS A 38 0.64 13.63 6.34
C CYS A 38 0.90 14.82 5.39
N GLU A 39 2.17 15.07 5.03
CA GLU A 39 2.60 16.13 4.10
C GLU A 39 2.87 15.61 2.67
N ASP A 40 2.29 14.46 2.31
CA ASP A 40 2.44 13.78 1.00
C ASP A 40 3.88 13.35 0.65
N GLN A 41 4.78 13.32 1.64
CA GLN A 41 6.17 12.95 1.41
C GLN A 41 6.38 11.44 1.50
N GLU A 42 6.92 10.80 0.46
CA GLU A 42 7.26 9.37 0.47
C GLU A 42 8.27 9.08 1.59
N MET A 43 7.80 8.41 2.64
CA MET A 43 8.62 8.02 3.80
C MET A 43 9.19 6.63 3.60
N ASP A 44 8.38 5.72 3.08
CA ASP A 44 8.74 4.32 2.93
C ASP A 44 8.01 3.69 1.73
N ARG A 45 8.49 2.53 1.31
CA ARG A 45 7.95 1.80 0.16
C ARG A 45 7.84 0.33 0.49
N VAL A 46 6.60 -0.16 0.47
CA VAL A 46 6.27 -1.54 0.79
C VAL A 46 5.92 -2.29 -0.49
N GLU A 47 6.57 -3.43 -0.68
CA GLU A 47 6.19 -4.39 -1.72
C GLU A 47 5.22 -5.41 -1.16
N VAL A 48 4.11 -5.57 -1.87
CA VAL A 48 2.99 -6.44 -1.54
C VAL A 48 2.97 -7.58 -2.55
N THR A 49 3.35 -8.77 -2.09
CA THR A 49 3.31 -10.05 -2.85
C THR A 49 2.03 -10.82 -2.55
N ASP A 50 0.90 -10.13 -2.41
CA ASP A 50 -0.39 -10.77 -2.17
C ASP A 50 -1.21 -10.81 -3.47
N PRO A 51 -1.55 -11.99 -4.01
CA PRO A 51 -2.23 -12.11 -5.30
C PRO A 51 -3.67 -11.54 -5.28
N ASP A 52 -4.36 -11.60 -4.14
CA ASP A 52 -5.70 -11.02 -3.98
C ASP A 52 -5.63 -9.48 -3.95
N PHE A 53 -4.64 -8.90 -3.28
CA PHE A 53 -4.34 -7.48 -3.29
C PHE A 53 -3.88 -6.99 -4.67
N ALA A 54 -3.01 -7.76 -5.34
CA ALA A 54 -2.59 -7.48 -6.71
C ALA A 54 -3.77 -7.49 -7.69
N ARG A 55 -4.73 -8.40 -7.51
CA ARG A 55 -5.96 -8.44 -8.29
C ARG A 55 -6.90 -7.28 -7.96
N ARG A 56 -7.05 -6.91 -6.68
CA ARG A 56 -7.94 -5.82 -6.24
C ARG A 56 -7.43 -4.44 -6.66
N SER A 57 -6.13 -4.20 -6.54
CA SER A 57 -5.49 -2.94 -6.98
C SER A 57 -5.57 -2.71 -8.50
N GLN A 58 -5.79 -3.76 -9.31
CA GLN A 58 -6.06 -3.62 -10.73
C GLN A 58 -7.45 -3.07 -11.05
N LEU A 59 -8.40 -3.15 -10.12
CA LEU A 59 -9.80 -2.81 -10.36
C LEU A 59 -10.13 -1.31 -10.19
N GLY A 60 -9.21 -0.52 -9.64
CA GLY A 60 -9.40 0.92 -9.41
C GLY A 60 -9.08 1.28 -7.96
N ASP A 61 -7.95 1.96 -7.77
CA ASP A 61 -7.55 2.57 -6.51
C ASP A 61 -7.99 4.03 -6.55
N GLU A 62 -9.23 4.30 -6.16
CA GLU A 62 -9.62 5.63 -5.71
C GLU A 62 -9.41 5.63 -4.19
N PRO A 63 -8.47 6.44 -3.65
CA PRO A 63 -8.36 6.57 -2.20
C PRO A 63 -9.71 7.03 -1.68
N ALA A 64 -10.25 6.29 -0.70
CA ALA A 64 -11.46 6.69 -0.01
C ALA A 64 -11.20 8.07 0.62
N GLY A 65 -11.73 9.11 -0.02
CA GLY A 65 -11.76 10.48 0.48
C GLY A 65 -12.76 10.67 1.61
#